data_AF-A0A495KS98-F1
#
_entry.id   AF-A0A495KS98-F1
#
_cell.length_a   1.000
_cell.length_b   1.000
_cell.length_c   1.000
_cell.angle_alpha   90.00
_cell.angle_beta   90.00
_cell.angle_gamma   90.00
#
_symmetry.space_group_name_H-M   'P 1'
#
loop_
_entity.id
_entity.type
_entity.pdbx_description
1 polymer ?
#
loop_
_entity_poly.entity_id
_entity_poly.type
_entity_poly.pdbx_seq_one_letter_code
_entity_poly.pdbx_strand_id
1 'polypeptide(L)'
;MKFNIELKSDENLLIGSWKMDGGKVVVDEVCERIEKLKDNYLKKVTVDKSGWEILYQDPKDKRYWLLFYSNSEYHGGSAPTLKMITQTEVTEKFGLLK
;
A
#
# COMPACT_ATOMS: atom_id res chain seq x y z
N MET A 1 -12.41 16.38 -9.22
CA MET A 1 -11.13 15.70 -9.55
C MET A 1 -11.42 14.22 -9.72
N LYS A 2 -11.11 13.62 -10.88
CA LYS A 2 -11.24 12.17 -11.08
C LYS A 2 -9.98 11.52 -10.50
N PHE A 3 -10.09 10.90 -9.33
CA PHE A 3 -9.00 10.08 -8.81
C PHE A 3 -8.91 8.81 -9.65
N ASN A 4 -7.72 8.47 -10.13
CA ASN A 4 -7.52 7.25 -10.90
C ASN A 4 -7.58 6.05 -9.95
N ILE A 5 -8.68 5.32 -9.98
CA ILE A 5 -8.99 4.19 -9.07
C ILE A 5 -8.35 2.87 -9.53
N GLU A 6 -7.51 2.90 -10.56
CA GLU A 6 -6.76 1.73 -11.05
C GLU A 6 -5.26 2.01 -10.99
N LEU A 7 -4.48 0.92 -10.91
CA LEU A 7 -3.04 0.95 -11.08
C LEU A 7 -2.69 0.87 -12.57
N LYS A 8 -1.68 1.64 -12.97
CA LYS A 8 -1.08 1.55 -14.30
C LYS A 8 -0.08 0.40 -14.33
N SER A 9 0.12 -0.16 -15.52
CA SER A 9 0.99 -1.32 -15.70
C SER A 9 2.47 -1.04 -15.44
N ASP A 10 2.90 0.23 -15.52
CA ASP A 10 4.25 0.71 -15.23
C ASP A 10 4.47 1.12 -13.77
N GLU A 11 3.40 1.21 -12.98
CA GLU A 11 3.50 1.57 -11.57
C GLU A 11 3.98 0.40 -10.73
N ASN A 12 5.01 0.64 -9.90
CA ASN A 12 5.60 -0.39 -9.04
C ASN A 12 5.69 0.05 -7.58
N LEU A 13 5.49 1.35 -7.29
CA LEU A 13 5.68 1.93 -5.97
C LEU A 13 4.85 3.20 -5.82
N LEU A 14 4.06 3.28 -4.76
CA LEU A 14 3.33 4.47 -4.32
C LEU A 14 3.73 4.74 -2.88
N ILE A 15 4.36 5.88 -2.63
CA ILE A 15 4.77 6.30 -1.28
C ILE A 15 3.97 7.53 -0.90
N GLY A 16 3.10 7.38 0.10
CA GLY A 16 2.47 8.52 0.73
C GLY A 16 3.47 9.36 1.53
N SER A 17 3.18 10.63 1.68
CA SER A 17 3.94 11.57 2.51
C SER A 17 2.99 12.33 3.43
N TRP A 18 3.41 12.46 4.69
CA TRP A 18 2.79 13.35 5.65
C TRP A 18 3.71 14.54 5.87
N LYS A 19 3.20 15.74 5.62
CA LYS A 19 3.91 16.99 5.89
C LYS A 19 3.22 17.70 7.05
N MET A 20 3.99 18.13 8.05
CA MET A 20 3.47 19.05 9.05
C MET A 20 3.52 20.47 8.49
N ASP A 21 2.36 21.08 8.27
CA ASP A 21 2.22 22.48 7.89
C ASP A 21 1.40 23.21 8.96
N GLY A 22 2.01 24.16 9.65
CA GLY A 22 1.32 25.00 10.65
C GLY A 22 0.65 24.24 11.81
N GLY A 23 1.18 23.06 12.21
CA GLY A 23 0.60 22.22 13.25
C GLY A 23 -0.52 21.28 12.78
N LYS A 24 -0.80 21.21 11.47
CA LYS A 24 -1.70 20.24 10.86
C LYS A 24 -0.92 19.20 10.06
N VAL A 25 -1.35 17.94 10.13
CA VAL A 25 -0.85 16.89 9.24
C VAL A 25 -1.52 17.08 7.87
N VAL A 26 -0.72 17.45 6.88
CA VAL A 26 -1.11 17.49 5.47
C VAL A 26 -0.74 16.16 4.86
N VAL A 27 -1.78 15.42 4.53
CA VAL A 27 -1.71 14.13 3.84
C VAL A 27 -1.63 14.41 2.33
N ASP A 28 -0.69 13.78 1.63
CA ASP A 28 -0.57 13.98 0.19
C ASP A 28 -1.64 13.21 -0.62
N GLU A 29 -1.77 13.57 -1.90
CA GLU A 29 -2.71 12.93 -2.82
C GLU A 29 -2.43 11.43 -3.02
N VAL A 30 -1.19 10.99 -2.76
CA VAL A 30 -0.78 9.59 -2.88
C VAL A 30 -1.37 8.75 -1.75
N CYS A 31 -1.38 9.26 -0.51
CA CYS A 31 -2.07 8.62 0.61
C CYS A 31 -3.56 8.43 0.31
N GLU A 32 -4.25 9.49 -0.13
CA GLU A 32 -5.67 9.39 -0.50
C GLU A 32 -5.91 8.37 -1.63
N ARG A 33 -4.99 8.30 -2.59
CA ARG A 33 -5.07 7.34 -3.68
C ARG A 33 -4.86 5.90 -3.19
N ILE A 34 -3.90 5.66 -2.31
CA ILE A 34 -3.67 4.33 -1.73
C ILE A 34 -4.91 3.86 -0.95
N GLU A 35 -5.53 4.75 -0.18
CA GLU A 35 -6.79 4.45 0.54
C GLU A 35 -7.92 4.09 -0.45
N LYS A 36 -8.09 4.86 -1.53
CA LYS A 36 -9.10 4.53 -2.55
C LYS A 36 -8.81 3.20 -3.25
N LEU A 37 -7.55 2.92 -3.57
CA LEU A 37 -7.13 1.68 -4.20
C LEU A 37 -7.42 0.48 -3.30
N LYS A 38 -7.05 0.53 -2.02
CA LYS A 38 -7.27 -0.60 -1.09
C LYS A 38 -8.77 -0.83 -0.80
N ASP A 39 -9.57 0.24 -0.72
CA ASP A 39 -10.98 0.14 -0.35
C ASP A 39 -11.89 -0.27 -1.52
N ASN A 40 -11.51 0.09 -2.76
CA ASN A 40 -12.42 -0.02 -3.91
C ASN A 40 -11.90 -0.88 -5.07
N TYR A 41 -10.61 -1.16 -5.16
CA TYR A 41 -10.01 -1.80 -6.34
C TYR A 41 -9.22 -3.06 -6.02
N LEU A 42 -8.25 -2.96 -5.11
CA LEU A 42 -7.35 -4.03 -4.75
C LEU A 42 -8.06 -5.10 -3.94
N LYS A 43 -7.74 -6.37 -4.22
CA LYS A 43 -8.28 -7.49 -3.45
C LYS A 43 -7.32 -7.86 -2.34
N LYS A 44 -7.75 -7.73 -1.09
CA LYS A 44 -6.98 -8.22 0.06
C LYS A 44 -6.80 -9.73 -0.03
N VAL A 45 -5.56 -10.19 -0.01
CA VAL A 45 -5.18 -11.61 -0.06
C VAL A 45 -4.96 -12.15 1.34
N THR A 46 -4.07 -11.51 2.10
CA THR A 46 -3.73 -11.91 3.47
C THR A 46 -3.10 -10.76 4.24
N VAL A 47 -2.83 -10.98 5.52
CA VAL A 47 -2.06 -10.09 6.39
C VAL A 47 -0.88 -10.89 6.93
N ASP A 48 0.24 -10.24 7.19
CA ASP A 48 1.39 -10.90 7.80
C ASP A 48 1.10 -11.25 9.28
N LYS A 49 2.03 -11.98 9.90
CA LYS A 49 1.87 -12.43 11.30
C LYS A 49 1.77 -11.28 12.30
N SER A 50 2.38 -10.13 11.99
CA SER A 50 2.38 -8.96 12.85
C SER A 50 1.13 -8.10 12.70
N GLY A 51 0.36 -8.28 11.62
CA GLY A 51 -0.83 -7.50 11.33
C GLY A 51 -0.56 -6.16 10.63
N TRP A 52 0.71 -5.80 10.45
CA TRP A 52 1.16 -4.50 9.94
C TRP A 52 1.32 -4.45 8.43
N GLU A 53 1.66 -5.59 7.81
CA GLU A 53 1.82 -5.71 6.37
C GLU A 53 0.62 -6.44 5.77
N ILE A 54 -0.02 -5.84 4.78
CA ILE A 54 -1.18 -6.42 4.11
C ILE A 54 -0.81 -6.72 2.66
N LEU A 55 -1.08 -7.96 2.24
CA LEU A 55 -0.94 -8.37 0.86
C LEU A 55 -2.24 -8.11 0.11
N TYR A 56 -2.14 -7.38 -0.99
CA TYR A 56 -3.19 -7.17 -1.96
C TYR A 56 -2.83 -7.78 -3.31
N GLN A 57 -3.83 -8.03 -4.14
CA GLN A 57 -3.66 -8.40 -5.54
C GLN A 57 -4.46 -7.46 -6.43
N ASP A 58 -3.82 -7.00 -7.50
CA ASP A 58 -4.49 -6.25 -8.56
C ASP A 58 -5.42 -7.20 -9.35
N PRO A 59 -6.73 -6.91 -9.43
CA PRO A 59 -7.67 -7.77 -10.14
C PRO A 59 -7.45 -7.80 -11.65
N LYS A 60 -6.84 -6.76 -12.25
CA LYS A 60 -6.65 -6.57 -13.68
C LYS A 60 -5.42 -7.28 -14.21
N ASP A 61 -4.26 -7.09 -13.57
CA ASP A 61 -2.98 -7.64 -14.06
C ASP A 61 -2.37 -8.73 -13.15
N LYS A 62 -3.03 -9.04 -12.02
CA LYS A 62 -2.65 -10.09 -11.07
C LYS A 62 -1.35 -9.85 -10.31
N ARG A 63 -0.73 -8.66 -10.44
CA ARG A 63 0.45 -8.30 -9.64
C ARG A 63 0.08 -8.20 -8.16
N TYR A 64 1.04 -8.54 -7.32
CA TYR A 64 0.91 -8.45 -5.87
C TYR A 64 1.42 -7.12 -5.36
N TRP A 65 0.71 -6.57 -4.37
CA TRP A 65 0.98 -5.27 -3.79
C TRP A 65 1.02 -5.38 -2.28
N LEU A 66 2.16 -5.04 -1.71
CA LEU A 66 2.39 -4.97 -0.27
C LEU A 66 2.03 -3.58 0.22
N LEU A 67 1.05 -3.50 1.12
CA LEU A 67 0.79 -2.31 1.92
C LEU A 67 1.55 -2.41 3.24
N PHE A 68 2.35 -1.39 3.54
CA PHE A 68 3.05 -1.24 4.81
C PHE A 68 3.20 0.24 5.15
N TYR A 69 3.60 0.55 6.38
CA TYR A 69 3.70 1.93 6.86
C TYR A 69 5.15 2.23 7.29
N SER A 70 5.86 3.01 6.48
CA SER A 70 7.30 3.30 6.63
C SER A 70 7.59 4.18 7.85
N ASN A 71 8.44 3.76 8.80
CA ASN A 71 8.82 4.48 10.03
C ASN A 71 7.68 4.66 11.07
N SER A 72 7.09 3.56 11.56
CA SER A 72 6.09 3.57 12.65
C SER A 72 6.66 3.92 14.04
N GLU A 73 7.95 4.23 14.14
CA GLU A 73 8.62 4.62 15.40
C GLU A 73 8.18 5.99 15.94
N TYR A 74 7.47 6.80 15.14
CA TYR A 74 6.86 8.05 15.62
C TYR A 74 5.42 7.81 16.06
N HIS A 75 5.11 8.20 17.30
CA HIS A 75 3.84 8.10 18.04
C HIS A 75 2.60 8.78 17.39
N GLY A 76 2.59 8.99 16.07
CA GLY A 76 1.48 9.58 15.31
C GLY A 76 1.04 8.77 14.09
N GLY A 77 1.68 7.64 13.78
CA GLY A 77 1.45 6.88 12.56
C GLY A 77 2.39 7.30 11.42
N SER A 78 2.60 6.42 10.47
CA SER A 78 3.41 6.66 9.27
C SER A 78 2.53 6.68 8.02
N ALA A 79 3.04 7.31 6.96
CA ALA A 79 2.32 7.34 5.69
C ALA A 79 2.25 5.95 5.04
N PRO A 80 1.10 5.56 4.45
CA PRO A 80 0.97 4.29 3.77
C PRO A 80 1.89 4.22 2.55
N THR A 81 2.50 3.07 2.36
CA THR A 81 3.32 2.73 1.19
C THR A 81 2.75 1.48 0.54
N LEU A 82 2.49 1.55 -0.76
CA LEU A 82 2.07 0.42 -1.57
C LEU A 82 3.19 0.06 -2.54
N LYS A 83 3.78 -1.12 -2.39
CA LYS A 83 4.90 -1.59 -3.21
C LYS A 83 4.50 -2.85 -3.97
N MET A 84 4.75 -2.89 -5.28
CA MET A 84 4.62 -4.12 -6.05
C MET A 84 5.73 -5.08 -5.64
N ILE A 85 5.34 -6.31 -5.31
CA ILE A 85 6.27 -7.36 -4.90
C ILE A 85 6.14 -8.58 -5.80
N THR A 86 7.25 -9.28 -5.97
CA THR A 86 7.31 -10.50 -6.75
C THR A 86 6.64 -11.67 -6.04
N GLN A 87 6.30 -12.71 -6.80
CA GLN A 87 5.77 -13.95 -6.22
C GLN A 87 6.74 -14.58 -5.21
N THR A 88 8.05 -14.45 -5.44
CA THR A 88 9.08 -14.92 -4.49
C THR A 88 9.01 -14.16 -3.17
N GLU A 89 8.96 -12.83 -3.22
CA GLU A 89 8.80 -12.00 -2.01
C GLU A 89 7.49 -12.30 -1.26
N VAL A 90 6.40 -12.60 -1.99
CA VAL A 90 5.13 -13.03 -1.38
C VAL A 90 5.31 -14.33 -0.59
N THR A 91 5.97 -15.32 -1.19
CA THR A 91 6.22 -16.61 -0.54
C THR A 91 7.10 -16.44 0.70
N GLU A 92 8.17 -15.66 0.60
CA GLU A 92 9.11 -15.42 1.70
C GLU A 92 8.45 -14.70 2.88
N LYS A 93 7.64 -13.67 2.61
CA LYS A 93 6.98 -12.86 3.65
C LYS A 93 5.76 -13.53 4.27
N PHE A 94 4.90 -14.13 3.43
CA PHE A 94 3.58 -14.61 3.85
C PHE A 94 3.47 -16.13 3.95
N GLY A 95 4.53 -16.88 3.57
CA GLY A 95 4.51 -18.34 3.58
C GLY A 95 3.51 -18.94 2.59
N LEU A 96 3.07 -18.16 1.60
CA LEU A 96 2.15 -18.61 0.55
C LEU A 96 2.94 -19.41 -0.50
N LEU A 97 3.31 -20.64 -0.15
CA LEU A 97 3.75 -21.66 -1.09
C LEU A 97 2.52 -22.18 -1.84
N LYS A 98 2.61 -22.27 -3.16
CA LYS A 98 1.74 -23.19 -3.93
C LYS A 98 2.26 -24.61 -3.77
#